data_AF-A0A959T2Q6-F1
#
_entry.id   AF-A0A959T2Q6-F1
#
_cell.length_a   1.000
_cell.length_b   1.000
_cell.length_c   1.000
_cell.angle_alpha   90.00
_cell.angle_beta   90.00
_cell.angle_gamma   90.00
#
_symmetry.space_group_name_H-M   'P 1'
#
loop_
_entity.id
_entity.type
_entity.pdbx_description
1 polymer ?
#
loop_
_entity_poly.entity_id
_entity_poly.type
_entity_poly.pdbx_seq_one_letter_code
_entity_poly.pdbx_strand_id
1 'polypeptide(L)'
;ELKALEEEGVDTAEAILLSRRAHLILPTHRALDAASEAEKGKSKIGSTLKGIGPTYMDKTGRNGLRVGDLERGDLRKLYDGLKRKHERLLGLYGDL
;
A
#
# COMPACT_ATOMS: atom_id res chain seq x y z
N GLU A 1 -14.17 7.48 -3.70
CA GLU A 1 -14.25 7.33 -5.16
C GLU A 1 -15.52 6.59 -5.54
N LEU A 2 -15.66 5.28 -5.28
CA LEU A 2 -16.90 4.54 -5.64
C LEU A 2 -18.19 5.19 -5.14
N LYS A 3 -18.25 5.56 -3.86
CA LYS A 3 -19.41 6.26 -3.29
C LYS A 3 -19.79 7.56 -4.01
N ALA A 4 -18.80 8.33 -4.47
CA ALA A 4 -19.07 9.58 -5.17
C ALA A 4 -19.66 9.32 -6.55
N LEU A 5 -19.21 8.26 -7.23
CA LEU A 5 -19.78 7.84 -8.52
C LEU A 5 -21.20 7.29 -8.35
N GLU A 6 -21.45 6.52 -7.29
CA GLU A 6 -22.79 6.03 -6.94
C GLU A 6 -23.75 7.17 -6.60
N GLU A 7 -23.28 8.20 -5.89
CA GLU A 7 -24.04 9.44 -5.62
C GLU A 7 -24.36 10.22 -6.91
N GLU A 8 -23.52 10.11 -7.93
CA GLU A 8 -23.76 10.66 -9.28
C GLU A 8 -24.61 9.74 -10.18
N GLY A 9 -25.12 8.62 -9.63
CA GLY A 9 -26.01 7.70 -10.34
C GLY A 9 -25.31 6.69 -11.25
N VAL A 10 -23.99 6.52 -11.11
CA VAL A 10 -23.22 5.50 -11.85
C VAL A 10 -23.35 4.14 -11.17
N ASP A 11 -23.76 3.12 -11.92
CA ASP A 11 -23.74 1.74 -11.45
C ASP A 11 -22.32 1.17 -11.48
N THR A 12 -21.70 1.07 -10.31
CA THR A 12 -20.34 0.58 -10.11
C THR A 12 -20.28 -0.94 -9.88
N ALA A 13 -21.39 -1.57 -9.49
CA ALA A 13 -21.40 -2.94 -9.02
C ALA A 13 -21.21 -3.95 -10.16
N GLU A 14 -21.83 -3.68 -11.32
CA GLU A 14 -21.70 -4.54 -12.50
C GLU A 14 -20.48 -4.16 -13.38
N ALA A 15 -19.96 -2.95 -13.24
CA ALA A 15 -18.92 -2.41 -14.11
C ALA A 15 -17.48 -2.68 -13.64
N ILE A 16 -17.27 -3.03 -12.36
CA ILE A 16 -15.93 -3.10 -11.77
C ILE A 16 -15.52 -4.54 -11.46
N LEU A 17 -14.43 -4.96 -12.10
CA LEU A 17 -13.79 -6.25 -11.84
C LEU A 17 -12.41 -6.04 -11.19
N LEU A 18 -12.16 -6.71 -10.07
CA LEU A 18 -10.88 -6.68 -9.37
C LEU A 18 -10.06 -7.94 -9.65
N SER A 19 -8.84 -7.76 -10.17
CA SER A 19 -7.93 -8.88 -10.34
C SER A 19 -7.45 -9.40 -8.98
N ARG A 20 -7.57 -10.71 -8.76
CA ARG A 20 -6.98 -11.40 -7.59
C ARG A 20 -5.47 -11.20 -7.46
N ARG A 21 -4.78 -10.87 -8.56
CA ARG A 21 -3.32 -10.64 -8.61
C ARG A 21 -2.92 -9.20 -8.31
N ALA A 22 -3.87 -8.27 -8.23
CA ALA A 22 -3.60 -6.88 -7.88
C ALA A 22 -3.01 -6.80 -6.47
N HIS A 23 -1.96 -6.00 -6.29
CA HIS A 23 -1.34 -5.78 -4.99
C HIS A 23 -2.07 -4.67 -4.24
N LEU A 24 -2.17 -4.85 -2.92
CA LEU A 24 -2.83 -3.89 -2.04
C LEU A 24 -1.82 -2.84 -1.57
N ILE A 25 -2.22 -1.57 -1.70
CA ILE A 25 -1.50 -0.48 -1.06
C ILE A 25 -1.97 -0.39 0.39
N LEU A 26 -1.07 -0.61 1.34
CA LEU A 26 -1.35 -0.55 2.77
C LEU A 26 -1.05 0.83 3.35
N PRO A 27 -1.68 1.22 4.49
CA PRO A 27 -1.35 2.48 5.18
C PRO A 27 0.15 2.64 5.49
N THR A 28 0.82 1.53 5.83
CA THR A 28 2.27 1.52 6.08
C THR A 28 3.11 1.85 4.85
N HIS A 29 2.64 1.57 3.64
CA HIS A 29 3.36 1.98 2.42
C HIS A 29 3.37 3.50 2.27
N ARG A 30 2.26 4.17 2.60
CA ARG A 30 2.18 5.64 2.57
C ARG A 30 3.14 6.26 3.59
N ALA A 31 3.21 5.68 4.78
CA ALA A 31 4.15 6.11 5.81
C ALA A 31 5.61 5.95 5.34
N LEU A 32 5.97 4.81 4.73
CA LEU A 32 7.31 4.58 4.19
C LEU A 32 7.67 5.55 3.07
N ASP A 33 6.72 5.85 2.18
CA ASP A 33 6.91 6.80 1.07
C ASP A 33 7.17 8.22 1.60
N ALA A 34 6.39 8.65 2.60
CA ALA A 34 6.60 9.93 3.27
C ALA A 34 7.91 9.99 4.04
N ALA A 35 8.27 8.95 4.79
CA ALA A 35 9.53 8.87 5.52
C ALA A 35 10.74 8.92 4.57
N SER A 36 10.72 8.14 3.49
CA SER A 36 11.81 8.14 2.50
C SER A 36 11.96 9.48 1.79
N GLU A 37 10.85 10.16 1.45
CA GLU A 37 10.94 11.50 0.86
C GLU A 37 11.44 12.53 1.88
N ALA A 38 11.04 12.42 3.14
CA ALA A 38 11.51 13.32 4.20
C ALA A 38 13.02 13.18 4.41
N GLU A 39 13.52 11.94 4.52
CA GLU A 39 14.95 11.61 4.68
C GLU A 39 15.81 12.20 3.54
N LYS A 40 15.33 12.14 2.29
CA LYS A 40 16.05 12.68 1.12
C LYS A 40 16.21 14.20 1.14
N GLY A 41 15.48 14.93 1.99
CA GLY A 41 15.66 16.36 2.20
C GLY A 41 15.60 17.20 0.91
N LYS A 42 16.74 17.75 0.48
CA LYS A 42 16.85 18.55 -0.76
C LYS A 42 16.85 17.70 -2.04
N SER A 43 17.11 16.40 -1.91
CA SER A 43 17.15 15.43 -3.02
C SER A 43 15.85 14.63 -3.13
N LYS A 44 14.73 15.22 -2.70
CA LYS A 44 13.39 14.65 -2.87
C LYS A 44 13.11 14.35 -4.34
N ILE A 45 12.42 13.24 -4.58
CA ILE A 45 11.98 12.88 -5.92
C ILE A 45 10.71 13.66 -6.27
N GLY A 46 9.87 13.97 -5.28
CA GLY A 46 8.53 14.53 -5.48
C GLY A 46 7.47 13.43 -5.58
N SER A 47 7.52 12.45 -4.68
CA SER A 47 6.51 11.37 -4.64
C SER A 47 5.12 11.92 -4.34
N THR A 48 4.09 11.24 -4.84
CA THR A 48 2.67 11.58 -4.54
C THR A 48 2.26 11.19 -3.12
N LEU A 49 3.15 10.55 -2.35
CA LEU A 49 2.93 10.11 -0.95
C LEU A 49 1.76 9.12 -0.80
N LYS A 50 1.42 8.45 -1.91
CA LYS A 50 0.36 7.43 -1.98
C LYS A 50 0.89 6.02 -1.71
N GLY A 51 2.20 5.84 -1.43
CA GLY A 51 2.76 4.53 -1.12
C GLY A 51 3.00 3.66 -2.35
N ILE A 52 3.03 4.24 -3.55
CA ILE A 52 3.18 3.52 -4.81
C ILE A 52 4.55 2.83 -4.87
N GLY A 53 5.62 3.58 -4.60
CA GLY A 53 6.99 3.05 -4.58
C GLY A 53 7.15 1.85 -3.63
N PRO A 54 6.84 2.01 -2.33
CA PRO A 54 6.91 0.90 -1.37
C PRO A 54 6.03 -0.30 -1.73
N THR A 55 4.84 -0.09 -2.32
CA THR A 55 4.00 -1.21 -2.80
C THR A 55 4.69 -1.99 -3.92
N TYR A 56 5.32 -1.31 -4.87
CA TYR A 56 6.09 -1.97 -5.93
C TYR A 56 7.36 -2.65 -5.41
N MET A 57 8.02 -2.10 -4.39
CA MET A 57 9.13 -2.76 -3.71
C MET A 57 8.70 -4.10 -3.12
N ASP A 58 7.55 -4.14 -2.46
CA ASP A 58 7.00 -5.38 -1.89
C ASP A 58 6.53 -6.38 -2.94
N LYS A 59 5.96 -5.90 -4.07
CA LYS A 59 5.65 -6.74 -5.24
C LYS A 59 6.91 -7.42 -5.77
N THR A 60 7.97 -6.65 -6.02
CA THR A 60 9.26 -7.18 -6.51
C THR A 60 9.93 -8.09 -5.49
N GLY A 61 9.86 -7.72 -4.20
CA GLY A 61 10.35 -8.53 -3.09
C GLY A 61 9.50 -9.77 -2.78
N ARG A 62 8.38 -9.98 -3.48
CA ARG A 62 7.43 -11.09 -3.29
C ARG A 62 6.86 -11.18 -1.86
N ASN A 63 6.73 -10.04 -1.18
CA ASN A 63 6.23 -9.95 0.19
C ASN A 63 4.90 -9.19 0.31
N GLY A 64 4.46 -8.53 -0.76
CA GLY A 64 3.24 -7.72 -0.74
C GLY A 64 1.97 -8.55 -0.70
N LEU A 65 0.94 -8.02 -0.03
CA LEU A 65 -0.41 -8.58 -0.02
C LEU A 65 -1.13 -8.29 -1.34
N ARG A 66 -1.93 -9.25 -1.79
CA ARG A 66 -2.75 -9.17 -3.00
C ARG A 66 -4.23 -9.27 -2.66
N VAL A 67 -5.09 -8.87 -3.58
CA VAL A 67 -6.55 -8.98 -3.44
C VAL A 67 -6.95 -10.43 -3.15
N GLY A 68 -6.33 -11.42 -3.81
CA GLY A 68 -6.62 -12.83 -3.55
C GLY A 68 -6.25 -13.31 -2.14
N ASP A 69 -5.42 -12.58 -1.40
CA ASP A 69 -5.07 -12.93 -0.01
C ASP A 69 -6.21 -12.59 0.96
N LEU A 70 -7.16 -11.73 0.57
CA LEU A 70 -8.30 -11.34 1.40
C LEU A 70 -9.22 -12.52 1.74
N GLU A 71 -9.23 -13.54 0.90
CA GLU A 71 -10.04 -14.75 1.07
C GLU A 71 -9.35 -15.80 1.95
N ARG A 72 -8.13 -15.54 2.41
CA ARG A 72 -7.37 -16.49 3.21
C ARG A 72 -7.77 -16.41 4.69
N GLY A 73 -7.92 -17.57 5.33
CA GLY A 73 -8.18 -17.66 6.77
C GLY A 73 -7.06 -17.11 7.66
N ASP A 74 -5.84 -16.97 7.13
CA ASP A 74 -4.66 -16.44 7.83
C ASP A 74 -4.29 -15.00 7.44
N LEU A 75 -5.18 -14.26 6.74
CA LEU A 75 -4.96 -12.88 6.27
C LEU A 75 -4.36 -11.98 7.36
N ARG A 76 -4.91 -12.04 8.59
CA ARG A 76 -4.46 -11.20 9.69
C ARG A 76 -2.98 -11.44 10.03
N LYS A 77 -2.55 -12.70 10.02
CA LYS A 77 -1.15 -13.07 10.29
C LYS A 77 -0.22 -12.53 9.22
N LEU A 78 -0.62 -12.62 7.94
CA LEU A 78 0.15 -12.09 6.82
C LEU A 78 0.25 -10.56 6.89
N TYR A 79 -0.87 -9.89 7.15
CA TYR A 79 -0.92 -8.44 7.34
C TYR A 79 -0.02 -7.99 8.51
N ASP A 80 -0.15 -8.61 9.68
CA ASP A 80 0.64 -8.23 10.85
C ASP A 80 2.14 -8.50 10.62
N GLY A 81 2.50 -9.57 9.91
CA GLY A 81 3.86 -9.85 9.51
C GLY A 81 4.45 -8.76 8.61
N LEU A 82 3.69 -8.35 7.59
CA LEU A 82 4.10 -7.31 6.66
C LEU A 82 4.16 -5.93 7.33
N LYS A 83 3.17 -5.59 8.16
CA LYS A 83 3.15 -4.38 8.98
C LYS A 83 4.38 -4.29 9.88
N ARG A 84 4.73 -5.35 10.62
CA ARG A 84 5.94 -5.37 11.46
C ARG A 84 7.21 -5.15 10.66
N LYS A 85 7.30 -5.68 9.43
CA LYS A 85 8.44 -5.42 8.54
C LYS A 85 8.52 -3.93 8.19
N HIS A 86 7.39 -3.31 7.84
CA HIS A 86 7.33 -1.88 7.54
C HIS A 86 7.64 -1.00 8.75
N GLU A 87 7.16 -1.35 9.94
CA GLU A 87 7.48 -0.64 11.18
C GLU A 87 8.98 -0.66 11.48
N ARG A 88 9.65 -1.81 11.27
CA ARG A 88 11.12 -1.88 11.40
C ARG A 88 11.84 -0.99 10.39
N LEU A 89 11.39 -0.99 9.13
CA LEU A 89 11.96 -0.12 8.10
C LEU A 89 11.72 1.37 8.41
N LEU A 90 10.54 1.70 8.94
CA LEU A 90 10.23 3.05 9.40
C LEU A 90 11.14 3.50 10.55
N GLY A 91 11.47 2.60 11.48
CA GLY A 91 12.43 2.89 12.54
C GLY A 91 13.79 3.35 12.02
N LEU A 92 14.25 2.82 10.88
CA LEU A 92 15.51 3.23 10.26
C LEU A 92 15.49 4.68 9.75
N TYR A 93 14.32 5.24 9.47
CA TYR A 93 14.18 6.65 9.06
C TYR A 93 14.05 7.61 10.25
N GLY A 94 13.79 7.12 11.47
CA GLY A 94 13.52 7.93 12.66
C GLY A 94 14.71 8.13 13.61
N ASP A 95 15.80 7.40 13.42
CA ASP A 95 17.05 7.50 14.22
C ASP A 95 18.12 8.40 13.57
N LEU A 96 17.72 9.33 12.68
CA LEU A 96 18.58 10.37 12.06
C LEU A 96 18.18 11.78 12.50
#